data_AF-A0A1V2GE96-F1
#
_entry.id   AF-A0A1V2GE96-F1
#
_cell.length_a   1.000
_cell.length_b   1.000
_cell.length_c   1.000
_cell.angle_alpha   90.00
_cell.angle_beta   90.00
_cell.angle_gamma   90.00
#
_symmetry.space_group_name_H-M   'P 1'
#
loop_
_entity.id
_entity.type
_entity.pdbx_description
1 polymer ?
#
loop_
_entity_poly.entity_id
_entity_poly.type
_entity_poly.pdbx_seq_one_letter_code
_entity_poly.pdbx_strand_id
1 'polypeptide(L)' 'MSCPVIELTQQLIRRPSLSPDDAGCQALLIERLQAIGFTVERMDFADTQNFWAWRG' A
#
# COMPACT_ATOMS: atom_id res chain seq x y z
N MET A 1 -21.25 -10.46 -8.17
CA MET A 1 -19.99 -10.43 -8.94
C MET A 1 -19.12 -9.36 -8.30
N SER A 2 -17.98 -9.70 -7.74
CA SER A 2 -17.12 -8.72 -7.08
C SER A 2 -16.05 -8.23 -8.05
N CYS A 3 -15.82 -6.91 -8.06
CA CYS A 3 -14.81 -6.29 -8.91
C CYS A 3 -13.55 -6.07 -8.06
N PRO A 4 -12.40 -6.68 -8.41
CA PRO A 4 -11.20 -6.63 -7.56
C PRO A 4 -10.66 -5.20 -7.36
N VAL A 5 -10.91 -4.31 -8.33
CA VAL A 5 -10.57 -2.89 -8.21
C VAL A 5 -11.44 -2.22 -7.13
N ILE A 6 -12.76 -2.45 -7.15
CA ILE A 6 -13.68 -1.90 -6.15
C ILE A 6 -13.36 -2.46 -4.76
N GLU A 7 -13.06 -3.76 -4.66
CA GLU A 7 -12.69 -4.39 -3.39
C GLU A 7 -11.43 -3.78 -2.78
N LEU A 8 -10.36 -3.63 -3.57
CA LEU A 8 -9.12 -3.00 -3.10
C LEU A 8 -9.36 -1.55 -2.67
N THR A 9 -10.11 -0.77 -3.46
CA THR A 9 -10.46 0.61 -3.12
C THR A 9 -11.22 0.68 -1.80
N GLN A 10 -12.21 -0.20 -1.57
CA GLN A 10 -12.94 -0.24 -0.30
C GLN A 10 -12.05 -0.64 0.87
N GLN A 11 -11.10 -1.56 0.68
CA GLN A 11 -10.12 -1.91 1.71
C GLN A 11 -9.29 -0.69 2.09
N LEU A 12 -8.80 0.08 1.11
CA LEU A 12 -8.02 1.29 1.37
C LEU A 12 -8.85 2.37 2.10
N ILE A 13 -10.07 2.67 1.64
CA ILE A 13 -10.96 3.68 2.25
C ILE A 13 -11.29 3.36 3.72
N ARG A 14 -11.37 2.07 4.10
CA ARG A 14 -11.65 1.67 5.50
C ARG A 14 -10.52 1.98 6.47
N ARG A 15 -9.32 2.30 5.99
CA ARG A 15 -8.17 2.64 6.83
C ARG A 15 -8.22 4.14 7.14
N PRO A 16 -8.25 4.56 8.42
CA PRO A 16 -8.30 5.97 8.78
C PRO A 16 -6.91 6.62 8.67
N SER A 17 -6.35 6.65 7.46
CA SER A 17 -5.00 7.15 7.16
C SER A 17 -4.95 8.69 7.16
N LEU A 18 -5.19 9.30 8.32
CA LEU A 18 -5.09 10.73 8.51
C LEU A 18 -3.61 11.14 8.59
N SER A 19 -3.20 12.11 7.80
CA SER A 19 -1.79 12.53 7.73
C SER A 19 -1.17 12.83 9.11
N PRO A 20 0.04 12.32 9.40
CA PRO A 20 0.94 11.57 8.50
C PRO A 20 0.75 10.03 8.53
N ASP A 21 -0.23 9.52 9.28
CA ASP A 21 -0.43 8.07 9.47
C ASP A 21 -0.95 7.39 8.21
N ASP A 22 -0.25 6.35 7.77
CA ASP A 22 -0.62 5.50 6.64
C ASP A 22 -1.76 4.52 6.96
N ALA A 23 -1.97 4.22 8.25
CA ALA A 23 -2.94 3.24 8.74
C ALA A 23 -2.87 1.87 8.01
N GLY A 24 -1.67 1.49 7.56
CA GLY A 24 -1.41 0.20 6.91
C GLY A 24 -1.90 0.09 5.46
N CYS A 25 -2.10 1.20 4.76
CA CYS A 25 -2.39 1.22 3.32
C CYS A 25 -1.20 0.67 2.52
N GLN A 26 0.01 1.15 2.80
CA GLN A 26 1.23 0.70 2.12
C GLN A 26 1.51 -0.77 2.38
N ALA A 27 1.28 -1.27 3.59
CA ALA A 27 1.46 -2.70 3.89
C ALA A 27 0.58 -3.59 2.99
N LEU A 28 -0.69 -3.23 2.78
CA LEU A 28 -1.60 -3.93 1.88
C LEU A 28 -1.11 -3.90 0.42
N LEU A 29 -0.62 -2.74 -0.03
CA LEU A 29 -0.11 -2.58 -1.39
C LEU A 29 1.16 -3.40 -1.61
N ILE A 30 2.09 -3.34 -0.66
CA ILE A 30 3.37 -4.04 -0.70
C ILE A 30 3.18 -5.54 -0.75
N GLU A 31 2.31 -6.11 0.09
CA GLU A 31 2.00 -7.55 0.07
C GLU A 31 1.53 -7.99 -1.33
N ARG A 32 0.60 -7.24 -1.93
CA ARG A 32 0.07 -7.53 -3.27
C ARG A 32 1.11 -7.41 -4.36
N LEU A 33 1.98 -6.39 -4.30
CA LEU A 33 3.03 -6.14 -5.28
C LEU A 33 4.14 -7.21 -5.19
N GLN A 34 4.56 -7.57 -3.98
CA GLN A 34 5.54 -8.62 -3.74
C GLN A 34 5.04 -9.98 -4.24
N ALA A 35 3.76 -10.29 -4.06
CA ALA A 35 3.15 -11.52 -4.57
C ALA A 35 3.23 -11.66 -6.10
N ILE A 36 3.35 -10.55 -6.82
CA ILE A 36 3.53 -10.52 -8.29
C ILE A 36 4.95 -10.10 -8.70
N GLY A 37 5.93 -10.23 -7.82
CA GLY A 37 7.35 -10.11 -8.15
C GLY A 37 7.90 -8.69 -8.23
N PHE A 38 7.27 -7.72 -7.58
CA PHE A 38 7.90 -6.42 -7.35
C PHE A 38 8.92 -6.52 -6.22
N THR A 39 10.08 -5.90 -6.42
CA THR A 39 10.97 -5.53 -5.33
C THR A 39 10.43 -4.27 -4.67
N VAL A 40 10.50 -4.20 -3.35
CA VAL A 40 10.01 -3.07 -2.57
C VAL A 40 11.10 -2.61 -1.63
N GLU A 41 11.35 -1.30 -1.62
CA GLU A 41 12.22 -0.61 -0.68
C GLU A 41 11.39 0.36 0.15
N ARG A 42 11.51 0.30 1.49
CA ARG A 42 10.88 1.27 2.39
C ARG A 42 11.76 2.51 2.49
N MET A 43 11.15 3.68 2.41
CA MET A 43 11.84 4.98 2.41
C MET A 43 11.14 5.94 3.38
N ASP A 44 11.15 5.60 4.66
CA ASP A 44 10.48 6.40 5.69
C ASP A 44 11.33 7.64 6.03
N PHE A 45 10.70 8.80 6.05
CA PHE A 45 11.35 10.08 6.36
C PHE A 45 10.54 10.83 7.41
N ALA A 46 11.18 11.13 8.54
CA ALA A 46 10.53 11.72 9.71
C ALA A 46 9.28 10.91 10.13
N ASP A 47 8.11 11.53 10.09
CA ASP A 47 6.81 10.94 10.44
C ASP A 47 6.08 10.32 9.24
N THR A 48 6.63 10.44 8.03
CA THR A 48 5.98 10.00 6.79
C THR A 48 6.54 8.67 6.33
N GLN A 49 5.65 7.68 6.18
CA GLN A 49 5.99 6.39 5.60
C GLN A 49 5.97 6.46 4.07
N ASN A 50 6.98 5.90 3.40
CA ASN A 50 6.96 5.77 1.94
C ASN A 50 7.52 4.40 1.52
N PHE A 51 7.19 3.98 0.30
CA PHE A 51 7.86 2.86 -0.34
C PHE A 51 8.08 3.11 -1.83
N TRP A 52 9.19 2.58 -2.34
CA TRP A 52 9.48 2.47 -3.76
C TRP A 52 9.31 1.02 -4.19
N ALA A 53 8.56 0.78 -5.27
CA ALA A 53 8.34 -0.55 -5.80
C ALA A 53 8.66 -0.60 -7.30
N TRP A 54 9.40 -1.61 -7.72
CA TRP A 54 9.80 -1.79 -9.12
C TRP A 54 9.84 -3.27 -9.50
N ARG A 55 9.71 -3.54 -10.80
CA ARG A 55 9.78 -4.89 -11.37
C ARG A 55 10.33 -4.81 -12.80
N GLY A 56 11.61 -5.16 -12.96
CA GLY A 56 12.31 -5.15 -14.25
C GLY A 56 12.76 -3.76 -14.67
#